data_AF-A0A8J5MW12-F1
#
_entry.id   AF-A0A8J5MW12-F1
#
_cell.length_a   1.000
_cell.length_b   1.000
_cell.length_c   1.000
_cell.angle_alpha   90.00
_cell.angle_beta   90.00
_cell.angle_gamma   90.00
#
_symmetry.space_group_name_H-M   'P 1'
#
loop_
_entity.id
_entity.type
_entity.pdbx_description
1 polymer ?
#
loop_
_entity_poly.entity_id
_entity_poly.type
_entity_poly.pdbx_seq_one_letter_code
_entity_poly.pdbx_strand_id
1 'polypeptide(L)'
;MLKAMTGPKVGAGHVVLSTLYIHAIRSLTYFATPALNTLSEWQWEKLEVAPNNAERVNVKAPLRTKIKDLHMETGFTSLQTRTERLTACFATKLISRARESDIKNGLLRALKLNRDVLNKKT
;
A
#
# COMPACT_ATOMS: atom_id res chain seq x y z
N MET A 1 -10.42 -20.51 -11.90
CA MET A 1 -11.62 -19.72 -12.26
C MET A 1 -11.27 -18.27 -12.63
N LEU A 2 -10.59 -17.49 -11.77
CA LEU A 2 -10.15 -16.10 -12.06
C LEU A 2 -9.27 -15.94 -13.33
N LYS A 3 -8.41 -16.92 -13.64
CA LYS A 3 -7.55 -16.94 -14.83
C LYS A 3 -8.33 -17.03 -16.15
N ALA A 4 -9.53 -17.60 -16.13
CA ALA A 4 -10.38 -17.75 -17.32
C ALA A 4 -11.14 -16.45 -17.63
N MET A 5 -11.52 -15.68 -16.60
CA MET A 5 -12.24 -14.40 -16.75
C MET A 5 -11.33 -13.23 -17.18
N THR A 6 -10.02 -13.42 -17.09
CA THR A 6 -8.98 -12.42 -17.40
C THR A 6 -8.20 -12.76 -18.67
N GLY A 7 -8.55 -13.83 -19.38
CA GLY A 7 -7.87 -14.29 -20.59
C GLY A 7 -8.25 -13.47 -21.84
N PRO A 8 -7.32 -13.20 -22.77
CA PRO A 8 -7.53 -12.26 -23.89
C PRO A 8 -8.58 -12.68 -24.93
N LYS A 9 -9.04 -13.94 -24.93
CA LYS A 9 -10.04 -14.46 -25.89
C LYS A 9 -11.50 -14.31 -25.43
N VAL A 10 -11.75 -14.11 -24.13
CA VAL A 10 -13.09 -14.00 -23.50
C VAL A 10 -13.07 -12.97 -22.34
N GLY A 11 -12.03 -12.14 -22.29
CA GLY A 11 -11.65 -11.40 -21.10
C GLY A 11 -12.62 -10.27 -20.78
N ALA A 12 -12.84 -10.06 -19.48
CA ALA A 12 -13.50 -8.90 -18.94
C ALA A 12 -12.99 -7.61 -19.65
N GLY A 13 -13.91 -6.83 -20.21
CA GLY A 13 -13.56 -5.58 -20.89
C GLY A 13 -12.80 -4.63 -19.97
N HIS A 14 -12.09 -3.66 -20.55
CA HIS A 14 -11.27 -2.68 -19.81
C HIS A 14 -12.02 -2.04 -18.63
N VAL A 15 -13.30 -1.72 -18.80
CA VAL A 15 -14.18 -1.18 -17.75
C VAL A 15 -14.27 -2.12 -16.53
N VAL A 16 -14.43 -3.42 -16.77
CA VAL A 16 -14.55 -4.42 -15.70
C VAL A 16 -13.22 -4.63 -14.99
N LEU A 17 -12.10 -4.65 -15.74
CA LEU A 17 -10.76 -4.76 -15.16
C LEU A 17 -10.41 -3.52 -14.32
N SER A 18 -10.81 -2.34 -14.78
CA SER A 18 -10.65 -1.08 -14.05
C SER A 18 -11.49 -1.05 -12.78
N THR A 19 -12.74 -1.49 -12.88
CA THR A 19 -13.65 -1.61 -11.73
C THR A 19 -13.09 -2.58 -10.69
N LEU A 20 -12.60 -3.75 -11.12
CA LEU A 20 -11.96 -4.73 -10.24
C LEU A 20 -10.72 -4.15 -9.54
N TYR A 21 -9.87 -3.42 -10.27
CA TYR A 21 -8.69 -2.79 -9.68
C TYR A 21 -9.07 -1.76 -8.61
N ILE A 22 -10.00 -0.84 -8.92
CA ILE A 22 -10.41 0.23 -8.00
C ILE A 22 -11.08 -0.36 -6.76
N HIS A 23 -12.05 -1.27 -6.95
CA HIS A 23 -12.91 -1.72 -5.87
C HIS A 23 -12.36 -2.89 -5.07
N ALA A 24 -11.53 -3.77 -5.65
CA ALA A 24 -11.00 -4.92 -4.93
C ALA A 24 -9.53 -4.70 -4.57
N ILE A 25 -8.65 -4.50 -5.55
CA ILE A 25 -7.20 -4.46 -5.31
C ILE A 25 -6.85 -3.21 -4.49
N ARG A 26 -7.19 -2.02 -5.00
CA ARG A 26 -6.83 -0.75 -4.35
C ARG A 26 -7.46 -0.61 -2.97
N SER A 27 -8.73 -0.99 -2.82
CA SER A 27 -9.43 -0.93 -1.53
C SER A 27 -8.80 -1.84 -0.47
N LEU A 28 -8.50 -3.10 -0.80
CA LEU A 28 -7.87 -4.06 0.11
C LEU A 28 -6.48 -3.59 0.52
N THR A 29 -5.69 -3.07 -0.43
CA THR A 29 -4.37 -2.53 -0.13
C THR A 29 -4.44 -1.30 0.78
N TYR A 30 -5.44 -0.44 0.59
CA TYR A 30 -5.66 0.73 1.44
C TYR A 30 -6.17 0.35 2.83
N PHE A 31 -7.02 -0.66 2.95
CA PHE A 31 -7.45 -1.19 4.23
C PHE A 31 -6.27 -1.83 5.00
N ALA A 32 -5.43 -2.60 4.30
CA ALA A 32 -4.28 -3.28 4.90
C ALA A 32 -3.09 -2.35 5.18
N THR A 33 -3.17 -1.07 4.80
CA THR A 33 -2.06 -0.09 4.86
C THR A 33 -1.27 -0.10 6.18
N PRO A 34 -1.90 -0.12 7.37
CA PRO A 34 -1.14 -0.17 8.64
C PRO A 34 -0.26 -1.42 8.79
N ALA A 35 -0.71 -2.57 8.28
CA ALA A 35 0.03 -3.81 8.30
C ALA A 35 1.10 -3.87 7.20
N LEU A 36 0.85 -3.23 6.05
CA LEU A 36 1.80 -3.18 4.95
C LEU A 36 3.07 -2.39 5.30
N ASN A 37 2.98 -1.45 6.25
CA ASN A 37 4.14 -0.69 6.72
C ASN A 37 5.21 -1.52 7.46
N THR A 38 4.90 -2.76 7.86
CA THR A 38 5.88 -3.64 8.51
C THR A 38 6.58 -4.59 7.53
N LEU A 39 6.28 -4.50 6.23
CA LEU A 39 6.86 -5.36 5.22
C LEU A 39 8.32 -4.97 4.92
N SER A 40 9.15 -5.96 4.61
CA SER A 40 10.51 -5.74 4.10
C SER A 40 10.49 -5.31 2.62
N GLU A 41 11.58 -4.73 2.13
CA GLU A 41 11.69 -4.25 0.74
C GLU A 41 11.38 -5.35 -0.29
N TRP A 42 11.86 -6.57 -0.08
CA TRP A 42 11.56 -7.70 -0.96
C TRP A 42 10.07 -8.10 -0.97
N GLN A 43 9.41 -7.97 0.18
CA GLN A 43 7.96 -8.22 0.27
C GLN A 43 7.17 -7.13 -0.47
N TRP A 44 7.65 -5.89 -0.43
CA TRP A 44 7.12 -4.79 -1.23
C TRP A 44 7.25 -5.06 -2.73
N GLU A 45 8.43 -5.43 -3.21
CA GLU A 45 8.65 -5.75 -4.63
C GLU A 45 7.68 -6.82 -5.13
N LYS A 46 7.45 -7.87 -4.33
CA LYS A 46 6.48 -8.92 -4.66
C LYS A 46 5.05 -8.42 -4.65
N LEU A 47 4.67 -7.62 -3.66
CA LEU A 47 3.33 -7.08 -3.54
C LEU A 47 2.99 -6.13 -4.68
N GLU A 48 3.95 -5.33 -5.14
CA GLU A 48 3.76 -4.34 -6.19
C GLU A 48 3.50 -4.95 -7.59
N VAL A 49 3.85 -6.21 -7.82
CA VAL A 49 3.65 -6.86 -9.13
C VAL A 49 2.19 -6.82 -9.59
N ALA A 50 1.24 -7.23 -8.74
CA ALA A 50 -0.16 -7.32 -9.14
C ALA A 50 -0.82 -5.92 -9.33
N PRO A 51 -0.64 -4.95 -8.41
CA PRO A 51 -1.10 -3.58 -8.59
C PRO A 51 -0.49 -2.89 -9.80
N ASN A 52 0.82 -3.04 -10.05
CA ASN A 52 1.48 -2.42 -11.20
C ASN A 52 0.98 -3.00 -12.54
N ASN A 53 0.74 -4.31 -12.59
CA ASN A 53 0.14 -4.93 -13.78
C ASN A 53 -1.30 -4.47 -14.00
N ALA A 54 -2.08 -4.29 -12.94
CA ALA A 54 -3.42 -3.76 -13.05
C ALA A 54 -3.43 -2.27 -13.46
N GLU A 55 -2.48 -1.46 -12.98
CA GLU A 55 -2.29 -0.08 -13.45
C GLU A 55 -1.99 -0.02 -14.94
N ARG A 56 -1.08 -0.86 -15.44
CA ARG A 56 -0.78 -0.97 -16.88
C ARG A 56 -2.02 -1.27 -17.71
N VAL A 57 -2.85 -2.21 -17.26
CA VAL A 57 -4.13 -2.55 -17.92
C VAL A 57 -5.05 -1.33 -17.93
N ASN A 58 -5.14 -0.58 -16.83
CA ASN A 58 -6.01 0.59 -16.72
C ASN A 58 -5.61 1.72 -17.65
N VAL A 59 -4.32 1.99 -17.82
CA VAL A 59 -3.84 3.04 -18.73
C VAL A 59 -3.56 2.53 -20.14
N LYS A 60 -3.92 1.26 -20.41
CA LYS A 60 -3.68 0.59 -21.70
C LYS A 60 -2.20 0.64 -22.13
N ALA A 61 -1.29 0.62 -21.16
CA ALA A 61 0.15 0.68 -21.44
C ALA A 61 0.69 -0.69 -21.88
N PRO A 62 1.68 -0.71 -22.79
CA PRO A 62 2.40 -1.92 -23.12
C PRO A 62 3.04 -2.57 -21.89
N LEU A 63 3.06 -3.91 -21.86
CA LEU A 63 3.69 -4.67 -20.77
C LEU A 63 5.21 -4.40 -20.62
N ARG A 64 5.85 -3.90 -21.69
CA ARG A 64 7.27 -3.56 -21.73
C ARG A 64 7.59 -2.19 -21.13
N THR A 65 6.59 -1.32 -20.95
CA THR A 65 6.78 0.00 -20.35
C THR A 65 7.25 -0.16 -18.91
N LYS A 66 8.37 0.48 -18.55
CA LYS A 66 8.86 0.43 -17.17
C LYS A 66 7.85 1.11 -16.26
N ILE A 67 7.66 0.58 -15.06
CA ILE A 67 6.69 1.14 -14.09
C ILE A 67 7.03 2.60 -13.77
N LYS A 68 8.32 2.93 -13.66
CA LYS A 68 8.77 4.30 -13.39
C LYS A 68 8.32 5.28 -14.49
N ASP A 69 8.48 4.88 -15.74
CA ASP A 69 8.06 5.70 -16.89
C ASP A 69 6.53 5.83 -16.91
N LEU A 70 5.83 4.73 -16.63
CA LEU A 70 4.38 4.72 -16.48
C LEU A 70 3.91 5.71 -15.40
N HIS A 71 4.56 5.70 -14.24
CA HIS A 71 4.28 6.57 -13.11
C HIS A 71 4.54 8.05 -13.42
N MET A 72 5.62 8.35 -14.14
CA MET A 72 5.92 9.71 -14.60
C MET A 72 4.88 10.23 -15.61
N GLU A 73 4.47 9.41 -16.58
CA GLU A 73 3.51 9.81 -17.62
C GLU A 73 2.07 9.93 -17.10
N THR A 74 1.69 9.06 -16.16
CA THR A 74 0.30 8.98 -15.64
C THR A 74 0.11 9.78 -14.34
N GLY A 75 1.20 10.24 -13.73
CA GLY A 75 1.19 10.84 -12.39
C GLY A 75 0.88 9.84 -11.27
N PHE A 76 0.83 8.53 -11.54
CA PHE A 76 0.68 7.53 -10.49
C PHE A 76 1.94 7.43 -9.65
N THR A 77 1.77 7.37 -8.33
CA THR A 77 2.86 7.14 -7.38
C THR A 77 2.96 5.65 -7.03
N SER A 78 4.14 5.18 -6.61
CA SER A 78 4.34 3.80 -6.14
C SER A 78 3.34 3.40 -5.05
N LEU A 79 3.10 2.10 -4.91
CA LEU A 79 2.17 1.63 -3.89
C LEU A 79 2.73 1.89 -2.50
N GLN A 80 4.02 1.69 -2.31
CA GLN A 80 4.70 1.99 -1.06
C GLN A 80 4.49 3.45 -0.64
N THR A 81 4.76 4.41 -1.53
CA THR A 81 4.59 5.84 -1.22
C THR A 81 3.13 6.21 -0.92
N ARG A 82 2.16 5.59 -1.62
CA ARG A 82 0.73 5.77 -1.30
C ARG A 82 0.39 5.25 0.09
N THR A 83 0.95 4.10 0.44
CA THR A 83 0.73 3.45 1.74
C THR A 83 1.31 4.32 2.86
N GLU A 84 2.55 4.80 2.71
CA GLU A 84 3.20 5.72 3.65
C GLU A 84 2.38 7.00 3.87
N ARG A 85 1.89 7.62 2.79
CA ARG A 85 1.03 8.81 2.88
C ARG A 85 -0.28 8.53 3.60
N LEU A 86 -0.93 7.40 3.33
CA LEU A 86 -2.16 7.01 4.01
C LEU A 86 -1.91 6.75 5.49
N THR A 87 -0.83 6.04 5.84
CA THR A 87 -0.45 5.82 7.24
C THR A 87 -0.15 7.14 7.95
N ALA A 88 0.59 8.06 7.33
CA ALA A 88 0.85 9.38 7.90
C ALA A 88 -0.46 10.16 8.14
N CYS A 89 -1.40 10.13 7.20
CA CYS A 89 -2.71 10.75 7.36
C CYS A 89 -3.54 10.11 8.47
N PHE A 90 -3.47 8.78 8.63
CA PHE A 90 -4.14 8.07 9.71
C PHE A 90 -3.52 8.37 11.07
N ALA A 91 -2.19 8.33 11.16
CA ALA A 91 -1.43 8.64 12.37
C ALA A 91 -1.68 10.08 12.84
N THR A 92 -1.65 11.05 11.92
CA THR A 92 -1.97 12.45 12.24
C THR A 92 -3.40 12.60 12.75
N LYS A 93 -4.40 11.98 12.11
CA LYS A 93 -5.79 11.99 12.61
C LYS A 93 -5.94 11.36 13.99
N LEU A 94 -5.21 10.27 14.26
CA LEU A 94 -5.20 9.64 15.58
C LEU A 94 -4.60 10.57 16.63
N ILE A 95 -3.46 11.20 16.33
CA ILE A 95 -2.78 12.17 17.19
C ILE A 95 -3.67 13.38 17.44
N SER A 96 -4.30 13.95 16.40
CA SER A 96 -5.19 15.12 16.52
C SER A 96 -6.47 14.83 17.30
N ARG A 97 -6.88 13.57 17.43
CA ARG A 97 -8.06 13.15 18.19
C ARG A 97 -7.74 12.63 19.59
N ALA A 98 -6.49 12.22 19.83
CA ALA A 98 -6.05 11.76 21.12
C ALA A 98 -5.94 12.96 22.07
N ARG A 99 -6.41 12.80 23.31
CA ARG A 99 -6.13 13.79 24.35
C ARG A 99 -4.62 13.82 24.57
N GLU A 100 -4.04 14.99 24.80
CA GLU A 100 -2.59 15.14 25.04
C GLU A 100 -2.05 14.18 26.10
N SER A 101 -2.88 13.86 27.11
CA SER A 101 -2.59 12.86 28.14
C SER A 101 -2.29 11.47 27.58
N ASP A 102 -3.03 11.04 26.56
CA ASP A 102 -2.97 9.69 26.01
C ASP A 102 -1.74 9.52 25.12
N ILE A 103 -1.39 10.57 24.36
CA ILE A 103 -0.18 10.61 23.53
C ILE A 103 1.06 10.61 24.42
N LYS A 104 1.08 11.45 25.46
CA LYS A 104 2.18 11.54 26.42
C LYS A 104 2.39 10.21 27.15
N ASN A 105 1.31 9.55 27.58
CA ASN A 105 1.37 8.25 28.23
C ASN A 105 1.79 7.12 27.28
N GLY A 106 1.38 7.17 26.01
CA GLY A 106 1.82 6.22 24.97
C GLY A 106 3.31 6.34 24.68
N LEU A 107 3.82 7.57 24.51
CA LEU A 107 5.25 7.84 24.30
C LEU A 107 6.09 7.42 25.52
N LEU A 108 5.65 7.74 26.74
CA LEU A 108 6.32 7.31 27.97
C LEU A 108 6.41 5.78 28.10
N ARG A 109 5.36 5.05 27.67
CA ARG A 109 5.39 3.58 27.63
C ARG A 109 6.34 3.06 26.56
N ALA A 110 6.32 3.60 25.35
CA ALA A 110 7.22 3.19 24.27
C ALA A 110 8.69 3.44 24.62
N LEU A 111 9.00 4.58 25.26
CA LEU A 111 10.34 4.90 25.74
C LEU A 111 10.79 3.99 26.88
N LYS A 112 9.91 3.63 27.82
CA LYS A 112 10.21 2.63 28.86
C LYS A 112 10.49 1.25 28.26
N LEU A 113 9.66 0.81 27.32
CA LEU A 113 9.84 -0.49 26.65
C LEU A 113 11.18 -0.57 25.92
N ASN A 114 11.59 0.49 25.22
CA ASN A 114 12.91 0.54 24.57
C ASN A 114 14.05 0.48 25.58
N ARG A 115 13.92 1.14 26.75
CA ARG A 115 14.92 1.11 27.81
C ARG A 115 15.08 -0.28 28.40
N ASP A 116 13.98 -1.00 28.60
CA ASP A 116 13.97 -2.36 29.14
C ASP A 116 14.54 -3.38 28.14
N VAL A 117 14.33 -3.17 26.85
CA VAL A 117 14.92 -3.99 25.77
C VAL A 117 16.42 -3.75 25.63
N LEU A 118 16.89 -2.51 25.84
CA LEU A 118 18.33 -2.17 25.85
C LEU A 118 19.05 -2.77 27.07
N ASN A 119 18.43 -2.74 28.25
CA ASN A 119 19.02 -3.28 29.49
C ASN A 119 18.97 -4.82 29.58
N LYS A 120 18.16 -5.51 28.77
CA LYS A 120 18.14 -6.98 28.69
C LYS A 120 19.21 -7.58 27.75
N LYS A 121 19.96 -6.74 27.03
CA LYS A 121 21.01 -7.18 26.07
C LYS A 121 22.45 -7.09 26.60
N THR A 122 22.63 -6.74 27.87
CA THR A 122 23.90 -6.82 28.63
C THR A 122 23.81 -7.96 29.63
#